data_AF-A0A8R7TJA8-F1
#
_entry.id   AF-A0A8R7TJA8-F1
#
_cell.length_a   1.000
_cell.length_b   1.000
_cell.length_c   1.000
_cell.angle_alpha   90.00
_cell.angle_beta   90.00
_cell.angle_gamma   90.00
#
_symmetry.space_group_name_H-M   'P 1'
#
loop_
_entity.id
_entity.type
_entity.pdbx_description
1 polymer ?
#
loop_
_entity_poly.entity_id
_entity_poly.type
_entity_poly.pdbx_seq_one_letter_code
_entity_poly.pdbx_strand_id
1 'polypeptide(L)'
;MRVSWDLTQPVETHPLEDKLYTLHFSCLRDCKQVMEGGPWIFKGDAVILAPYNGFSKPCTIYLDMLAIWIRVHDLPNDFVDMVKSLAA
;
A
#
# COMPACT_ATOMS: atom_id res chain seq x y z
N MET A 1 -3.18 16.73 5.96
CA MET A 1 -2.84 15.56 5.14
C MET A 1 -2.92 16.00 3.69
N ARG A 2 -1.80 16.33 3.02
CA ARG A 2 -1.80 16.48 1.55
C ARG A 2 -1.56 15.07 1.02
N VAL A 3 -2.62 14.46 0.50
CA VAL A 3 -2.60 13.06 0.07
C VAL A 3 -1.87 13.01 -1.27
N SER A 4 -0.69 12.37 -1.31
CA SER A 4 0.19 12.28 -2.49
C SER A 4 -0.32 11.34 -3.60
N TRP A 5 -1.63 11.10 -3.64
CA TRP A 5 -2.25 10.09 -4.50
C TRP A 5 -2.94 10.68 -5.74
N ASP A 6 -2.80 12.00 -5.97
CA ASP A 6 -3.45 12.74 -7.07
C ASP A 6 -4.91 12.32 -7.28
N LEU A 7 -5.67 12.38 -6.18
CA LEU A 7 -7.08 12.00 -6.17
C LEU A 7 -7.92 13.04 -6.90
N THR A 8 -8.89 12.57 -7.68
CA THR A 8 -9.86 13.46 -8.36
C THR A 8 -10.84 14.07 -7.35
N GLN A 9 -11.18 13.31 -6.30
CA GLN A 9 -12.09 13.73 -5.24
C GLN A 9 -11.41 13.62 -3.87
N PRO A 10 -11.81 14.43 -2.88
CA PRO A 10 -11.30 14.29 -1.53
C PRO A 10 -11.67 12.91 -0.96
N VAL A 11 -10.71 12.30 -0.26
CA VAL A 11 -10.93 11.06 0.49
C VAL A 11 -11.29 11.42 1.94
N GLU A 12 -12.35 10.81 2.45
CA GLU A 12 -12.69 10.90 3.87
C GLU A 12 -11.84 9.91 4.65
N THR A 13 -11.20 10.38 5.71
CA THR A 13 -10.27 9.57 6.50
C THR A 13 -10.75 9.49 7.93
N HIS A 14 -10.97 8.28 8.44
CA HIS A 14 -11.40 8.07 9.82
C HIS A 14 -10.31 7.33 10.62
N PRO A 15 -9.81 7.91 11.72
CA PRO A 15 -8.90 7.20 12.60
C PRO A 15 -9.63 6.09 13.36
N LEU A 16 -8.98 4.94 13.49
CA LEU A 16 -9.47 3.82 14.29
C LEU A 16 -8.62 3.63 15.55
N GLU A 17 -7.31 3.47 15.36
CA GLU A 17 -6.31 3.24 16.40
C GLU A 17 -5.02 3.98 16.03
N ASP A 18 -3.97 3.85 16.86
CA ASP A 18 -2.67 4.40 16.50
C ASP A 18 -2.16 3.77 15.20
N LYS A 19 -1.85 4.61 14.22
CA LYS A 19 -1.41 4.23 12.87
C LYS A 19 -2.40 3.39 12.05
N LEU A 20 -3.66 3.27 12.48
CA LEU A 20 -4.71 2.54 11.76
C LEU A 20 -5.86 3.48 11.36
N TYR A 21 -6.20 3.48 10.07
CA TYR A 21 -7.19 4.39 9.49
C TYR A 21 -8.09 3.66 8.50
N THR A 22 -9.34 4.10 8.38
CA THR A 22 -10.16 3.78 7.21
C THR A 22 -10.19 4.96 6.24
N LEU A 23 -10.23 4.63 4.96
CA LEU A 23 -10.29 5.57 3.86
C LEU A 23 -11.58 5.32 3.10
N HIS A 24 -12.44 6.33 3.04
CA HIS A 24 -13.69 6.27 2.31
C HIS A 24 -13.56 7.10 1.03
N PHE A 25 -13.57 6.40 -0.10
CA PHE A 25 -13.44 6.98 -1.43
C PHE A 25 -14.82 7.15 -2.04
N SER A 26 -15.14 8.36 -2.48
CA SER A 26 -16.35 8.66 -3.26
C SER A 26 -16.27 8.18 -4.71
N CYS A 27 -15.05 7.88 -5.20
CA CYS A 27 -14.78 7.48 -6.57
C CYS A 27 -14.03 6.13 -6.61
N LEU A 28 -14.60 5.14 -7.31
CA LEU A 28 -13.96 3.82 -7.47
C LEU A 28 -12.64 3.91 -8.24
N ARG A 29 -12.50 4.85 -9.17
CA ARG A 29 -11.25 5.07 -9.92
C ARG A 29 -10.13 5.49 -8.98
N ASP A 30 -10.39 6.46 -8.11
CA ASP A 30 -9.43 6.94 -7.12
C ASP A 30 -9.03 5.81 -6.15
N CYS A 31 -10.01 5.00 -5.70
CA CYS A 31 -9.75 3.82 -4.89
C CYS A 31 -8.83 2.81 -5.59
N LYS A 32 -9.11 2.45 -6.86
CA LYS A 32 -8.25 1.55 -7.64
C LYS A 32 -6.85 2.12 -7.82
N GLN A 33 -6.72 3.40 -8.14
CA GLN A 33 -5.43 4.06 -8.28
C GLN A 33 -4.59 3.98 -7.00
N VAL A 34 -5.22 4.18 -5.84
CA VAL A 34 -4.53 4.05 -4.55
C VAL A 34 -4.18 2.60 -4.23
N MET A 35 -5.07 1.65 -4.50
CA MET A 35 -4.82 0.24 -4.21
C MET A 35 -3.74 -0.37 -5.11
N GLU A 36 -3.67 0.05 -6.38
CA GLU A 36 -2.77 -0.55 -7.39
C GLU A 36 -1.48 0.28 -7.61
N GLY A 37 -1.49 1.57 -7.29
CA GLY A 37 -0.36 2.48 -7.55
C GLY A 37 0.75 2.47 -6.51
N GLY A 38 0.62 1.67 -5.44
CA GLY A 38 1.62 1.54 -4.39
C GLY A 38 2.93 0.90 -4.86
N PRO A 39 3.94 0.81 -3.98
CA PRO A 39 3.89 1.06 -2.53
C PRO A 39 3.92 2.55 -2.16
N TRP A 40 3.21 2.92 -1.09
CA TRP A 40 3.14 4.29 -0.61
C TRP A 40 3.97 4.50 0.65
N ILE A 41 4.54 5.70 0.79
CA ILE A 41 5.28 6.13 1.97
C ILE A 41 4.60 7.35 2.58
N PHE A 42 4.37 7.32 3.88
CA PHE A 42 3.82 8.42 4.65
C PHE A 42 4.71 8.71 5.86
N LYS A 43 5.28 9.92 5.92
CA LYS A 43 6.18 10.36 7.01
C LYS A 43 7.36 9.42 7.29
N GLY A 44 7.83 8.70 6.26
CA GLY A 44 8.93 7.73 6.39
C GLY A 44 8.49 6.30 6.70
N ASP A 45 7.20 6.09 7.02
CA ASP A 45 6.63 4.77 7.23
C ASP A 45 5.96 4.25 5.95
N ALA A 46 6.05 2.95 5.68
CA ALA A 46 5.33 2.32 4.60
C ALA A 46 3.83 2.21 4.93
N VAL A 47 2.97 2.45 3.93
CA VAL A 47 1.52 2.31 4.08
C VAL A 47 1.09 0.96 3.52
N ILE A 48 0.48 0.14 4.38
CA ILE A 48 -0.16 -1.11 3.98
C ILE A 48 -1.66 -0.84 3.80
N LEU A 49 -2.20 -1.28 2.67
CA LEU A 49 -3.59 -1.08 2.28
C LEU A 49 -4.26 -2.42 2.04
N ALA A 50 -5.50 -2.56 2.47
CA ALA A 50 -6.36 -3.69 2.17
C ALA A 50 -7.77 -3.20 1.81
N PRO A 51 -8.48 -3.89 0.90
CA PRO A 51 -9.88 -3.60 0.64
C PRO A 51 -10.70 -3.76 1.93
N TYR A 52 -11.58 -2.80 2.18
CA TYR A 52 -12.45 -2.82 3.34
C TYR A 52 -13.90 -2.59 2.93
N ASN A 53 -14.80 -3.45 3.42
CA ASN A 53 -16.21 -3.45 3.03
C ASN A 53 -17.08 -2.50 3.88
N GLY A 54 -16.54 -1.88 4.94
CA GLY A 54 -17.29 -0.99 5.82
C GLY A 54 -18.11 -1.68 6.92
N PHE A 55 -18.27 -3.00 6.88
CA PHE A 55 -19.15 -3.76 7.78
C PHE A 55 -18.38 -4.68 8.73
N SER A 56 -17.28 -5.27 8.25
CA SER A 56 -16.45 -6.18 9.05
C SER A 56 -15.72 -5.40 10.14
N LYS A 57 -15.38 -6.06 11.25
CA LYS A 57 -14.57 -5.41 12.29
C LYS A 57 -13.19 -5.03 11.70
N PRO A 58 -12.73 -3.77 11.78
CA PRO A 58 -11.45 -3.39 11.18
C PRO A 58 -10.27 -4.22 11.65
N CYS A 59 -10.26 -4.62 12.93
CA CYS A 59 -9.20 -5.45 13.52
C CYS A 59 -9.13 -6.87 12.93
N THR A 60 -10.11 -7.31 12.13
CA THR A 60 -10.07 -8.63 11.45
C THR A 60 -9.49 -8.55 10.04
N ILE A 61 -9.15 -7.35 9.57
CA ILE A 61 -8.51 -7.15 8.27
C ILE A 61 -7.00 -7.32 8.44
N TYR A 62 -6.42 -8.27 7.71
CA TYR A 62 -4.98 -8.51 7.74
C TYR A 62 -4.25 -7.44 6.94
N LEU A 63 -3.32 -6.74 7.60
CA LEU A 63 -2.42 -5.74 7.02
C LEU A 63 -0.97 -6.20 7.21
N ASP A 64 -0.65 -7.40 6.74
CA ASP A 64 0.60 -8.11 6.99
C ASP A 64 1.51 -8.24 5.75
N MET A 65 1.02 -7.85 4.57
CA MET A 65 1.75 -7.96 3.31
C MET A 65 1.87 -6.60 2.61
N LEU A 66 3.07 -6.29 2.14
CA LEU A 66 3.35 -5.14 1.29
C LEU A 66 4.16 -5.61 0.06
N ALA A 67 3.61 -5.41 -1.13
CA ALA A 67 4.34 -5.66 -2.37
C ALA A 67 5.30 -4.49 -2.64
N ILE A 68 6.60 -4.79 -2.69
CA ILE A 68 7.65 -3.80 -2.97
C ILE A 68 8.58 -4.31 -4.06
N TRP A 69 9.11 -3.37 -4.84
CA TRP A 69 10.20 -3.62 -5.78
C TRP A 69 11.50 -3.17 -5.15
N ILE A 70 12.44 -4.10 -4.98
CA ILE A 70 13.78 -3.81 -4.45
C ILE A 70 14.79 -4.07 -5.56
N ARG A 71 15.73 -3.14 -5.73
CA ARG A 71 16.93 -3.36 -6.54
C ARG A 71 18.10 -3.67 -5.62
N VAL A 72 18.69 -4.85 -5.78
CA VAL A 72 19.93 -5.23 -5.08
C VAL A 72 21.09 -4.89 -5.99
N HIS A 73 22.01 -4.04 -5.50
CA HIS A 73 23.25 -3.70 -6.18
C HIS A 73 24.36 -4.67 -5.79
N ASP A 74 25.27 -4.96 -6.72
CA ASP A 74 26.47 -5.77 -6.50
C ASP A 74 26.19 -7.14 -5.86
N LEU A 75 25.13 -7.83 -6.33
CA LEU A 75 24.80 -9.18 -5.88
C LEU A 75 25.99 -10.11 -6.18
N PRO A 76 26.62 -10.75 -5.17
CA PRO A 76 27.74 -11.65 -5.41
C PRO A 76 27.30 -12.84 -6.27
N ASN A 77 28.19 -13.32 -7.15
CA ASN A 77 27.88 -14.36 -8.12
C ASN A 77 27.25 -15.62 -7.49
N ASP A 78 27.66 -15.99 -6.28
CA ASP A 78 27.17 -17.17 -5.57
C ASP A 78 25.67 -17.09 -5.20
N PHE A 79 25.07 -15.90 -5.24
CA PHE A 79 23.66 -15.66 -4.90
C PHE A 79 22.75 -15.47 -6.12
N VAL A 80 23.30 -15.41 -7.33
CA VAL A 80 22.53 -15.15 -8.55
C VAL A 80 21.47 -16.23 -8.79
N ASP A 81 21.82 -17.50 -8.54
CA ASP A 81 20.89 -18.63 -8.73
C ASP A 81 19.79 -18.71 -7.65
N MET A 82 19.99 -18.02 -6.51
CA MET A 82 19.02 -17.97 -5.41
C MET A 82 17.90 -16.96 -5.64
N VAL A 83 18.10 -16.01 -6.55
CA VAL A 83 17.14 -14.96 -6.86
C VAL A 83 16.59 -15.18 -8.25
N LYS A 84 15.29 -15.49 -8.35
CA LYS A 84 14.63 -15.53 -9.66
C LYS A 84 14.58 -14.12 -10.23
N SER A 85 15.24 -13.91 -11.36
CA SER A 85 15.08 -12.69 -12.15
C SER A 85 13.60 -12.49 -12.47
N LEU A 86 13.10 -11.28 -12.21
CA LEU A 86 11.74 -10.87 -12.59
C LEU A 86 11.69 -10.24 -13.99
N ALA A 87 12.84 -10.10 -14.67
CA ALA A 87 12.91 -9.66 -16.06
C ALA A 87 12.65 -10.87 -16.99
N ALA A 88 11.63 -10.74 -17.84
CA ALA A 88 11.26 -11.69 -18.89
C ALA A 88 12.18 -11.57 -20.12
#